data_AF-A0A7S0DQV6-F1
#
_entry.id   AF-A0A7S0DQV6-F1
#
_cell.length_a   1.000
_cell.length_b   1.000
_cell.length_c   1.000
_cell.angle_alpha   90.00
_cell.angle_beta   90.00
_cell.angle_gamma   90.00
#
_symmetry.space_group_name_H-M   'P 1'
#
loop_
_entity.id
_entity.type
_entity.pdbx_description
1 polymer ?
#
loop_
_entity_poly.entity_id
_entity_poly.type
_entity_poly.pdbx_seq_one_letter_code
_entity_poly.pdbx_strand_id
1 'polypeptide(L)'
;NLEQFRMKSVRVLVSSDVGARGLDIGGLKLVINFDTPRTLKTYIHRVGRTARMGLNGTALTFFTTGDHLVMKQILECKKGVSKPKYIPVNMTAVKEWHRAITRWEPELKSLLTRETLDRQKDHQQKLNDRAVNMVKYHSDIQGRRKRTWFQTAQEKRRDKQRSAQEDGVLSAKENKRAKLQEFNKAADAKKRAKVLSIRMRSQRTRERRVRRK
;
A
#
# COMPACT_ATOMS: atom_id res chain seq x y z
N ASN A 1 -20.12 0.49 2.38
CA ASN A 1 -20.45 1.72 3.15
C ASN A 1 -19.84 2.99 2.54
N LEU A 2 -18.53 3.06 2.29
CA LEU A 2 -17.94 4.27 1.68
C LEU A 2 -18.42 4.54 0.24
N GLU A 3 -18.50 3.49 -0.58
CA GLU A 3 -18.98 3.62 -1.97
C GLU A 3 -20.41 4.15 -2.02
N GLN A 4 -21.28 3.68 -1.14
CA GLN A 4 -22.65 4.19 -0.99
C GLN A 4 -22.69 5.69 -0.66
N PHE A 5 -21.79 6.15 0.23
CA PHE A 5 -21.67 7.58 0.52
C PHE A 5 -21.15 8.37 -0.70
N ARG A 6 -20.17 7.85 -1.44
CA ARG A 6 -19.67 8.46 -2.68
C ARG A 6 -20.73 8.52 -3.77
N MET A 7 -21.56 7.48 -3.88
CA MET A 7 -22.72 7.40 -4.77
C MET A 7 -23.91 8.23 -4.29
N LYS A 8 -23.78 8.95 -3.17
CA LYS A 8 -24.84 9.75 -2.53
C LYS A 8 -26.09 8.94 -2.11
N SER A 9 -26.01 7.61 -2.10
CA SER A 9 -27.10 6.77 -1.62
C SER A 9 -27.24 6.87 -0.09
N VAL A 10 -26.16 7.24 0.60
CA VAL A 10 -26.15 7.57 2.02
C VAL A 10 -25.65 9.00 2.20
N ARG A 11 -26.38 9.81 2.98
CA ARG A 11 -26.08 11.23 3.20
C ARG A 11 -25.16 11.51 4.39
N VAL A 12 -25.00 10.55 5.29
CA VAL A 12 -24.24 10.70 6.55
C VAL A 12 -23.21 9.59 6.66
N LEU A 13 -21.96 9.96 6.94
CA LEU A 13 -20.88 9.03 7.22
C LEU A 13 -20.33 9.30 8.61
N VAL A 14 -20.35 8.29 9.48
CA VAL A 14 -19.73 8.32 10.80
C VAL A 14 -18.41 7.56 10.73
N SER A 15 -17.32 8.16 11.22
CA SER A 15 -15.99 7.55 11.19
C SER A 15 -15.12 8.04 12.34
N SER A 16 -14.17 7.20 12.75
CA SER A 16 -13.11 7.55 13.70
C SER A 16 -11.87 8.09 12.98
N ASP A 17 -10.94 8.71 13.71
CA ASP A 17 -9.70 9.23 13.13
C ASP A 17 -8.86 8.14 12.42
N VAL A 18 -8.92 6.89 12.91
CA VAL A 18 -8.23 5.75 12.29
C VAL A 18 -8.94 5.34 11.01
N GLY A 19 -10.26 5.25 11.05
CA GLY A 19 -11.08 4.89 9.88
C GLY A 19 -11.05 5.93 8.76
N ALA A 20 -10.76 7.19 9.08
CA ALA A 20 -10.71 8.29 8.12
C ALA A 20 -9.36 8.48 7.39
N ARG A 21 -8.28 7.82 7.85
CA ARG A 21 -6.97 7.90 7.19
C ARG A 21 -7.00 7.09 5.89
N GLY A 22 -6.45 7.65 4.81
CA GLY A 22 -6.52 7.04 3.49
C GLY A 22 -7.89 7.17 2.80
N LEU A 23 -8.90 7.71 3.49
CA LEU A 23 -10.16 8.09 2.87
C LEU A 23 -10.00 9.46 2.20
N ASP A 24 -9.86 9.46 0.88
CA ASP A 24 -10.02 10.68 0.10
C ASP A 24 -11.50 10.93 -0.19
N ILE A 25 -12.11 11.70 0.72
CA ILE A 25 -13.48 12.20 0.62
C ILE A 25 -13.37 13.71 0.79
N GLY A 26 -12.91 14.38 -0.28
CA GLY A 26 -12.85 15.83 -0.35
C GLY A 26 -14.19 16.45 -0.75
N GLY A 27 -14.39 17.73 -0.40
CA GLY A 27 -15.54 18.50 -0.89
C GLY A 27 -16.84 18.26 -0.12
N LEU A 28 -16.75 17.83 1.14
CA LEU A 28 -17.93 17.76 2.01
C LEU A 28 -18.49 19.16 2.26
N LYS A 29 -19.82 19.30 2.33
CA LYS A 29 -20.46 20.57 2.71
C LYS A 29 -20.36 20.86 4.21
N LEU A 30 -20.43 19.80 5.02
CA LEU A 30 -20.47 19.87 6.47
C LEU A 30 -19.59 18.78 7.08
N VAL A 31 -18.75 19.18 8.03
CA VAL A 31 -18.01 18.26 8.91
C VAL A 31 -18.47 18.51 10.33
N ILE A 32 -18.87 17.45 11.04
CA ILE A 32 -19.29 17.51 12.44
C ILE A 32 -18.28 16.74 13.27
N ASN A 33 -17.57 17.44 14.17
CA ASN A 33 -16.77 16.82 15.22
C ASN A 33 -17.70 16.56 16.40
N PHE A 34 -18.13 15.30 16.54
CA PHE A 34 -18.94 14.88 17.68
C PHE A 34 -18.16 15.01 19.00
N ASP A 35 -16.92 14.53 19.00
CA ASP A 35 -15.96 14.73 20.09
C ASP A 35 -14.90 15.75 19.69
N THR A 36 -14.52 16.61 20.64
CA THR A 36 -13.43 17.58 20.44
C THR A 36 -12.14 16.85 20.07
N PRO A 37 -11.45 17.25 18.98
CA PRO A 37 -10.15 16.69 18.65
C PRO A 37 -9.14 16.93 19.78
N ARG A 38 -8.28 15.95 20.06
CA ARG A 38 -7.27 16.07 21.13
C ARG A 38 -6.14 17.06 20.84
N THR A 39 -5.92 17.37 19.56
CA THR A 39 -4.86 18.29 19.13
C THR A 39 -5.35 19.17 17.99
N LEU A 40 -4.76 20.36 17.87
CA LEU A 40 -5.01 21.29 16.76
C LEU A 40 -4.74 20.64 15.39
N LYS A 41 -3.68 19.83 15.28
CA LYS A 41 -3.34 19.14 14.02
C LYS A 41 -4.45 18.18 13.59
N THR A 42 -5.01 17.41 14.53
CA THR A 42 -6.14 16.53 14.25
C THR A 42 -7.36 17.33 13.82
N TYR A 43 -7.66 18.45 14.50
CA TYR A 43 -8.75 19.34 14.11
C TYR A 43 -8.60 19.82 12.65
N ILE A 44 -7.42 20.34 12.28
CA ILE A 44 -7.13 20.82 10.91
C ILE A 44 -7.34 19.69 9.88
N HIS A 45 -6.88 18.47 10.16
CA HIS A 45 -7.06 17.34 9.26
C HIS A 45 -8.52 16.90 9.07
N ARG A 46 -9.35 17.06 10.12
CA ARG A 46 -10.79 16.75 10.08
C ARG A 46 -11.55 17.82 9.31
N VAL A 47 -11.36 19.10 9.63
CA VAL A 47 -12.05 20.19 8.93
C VAL A 47 -11.56 20.35 7.49
N GLY A 48 -10.32 19.96 7.19
CA GLY A 48 -9.77 19.91 5.82
C GLY A 48 -10.44 18.89 4.90
N ARG A 49 -11.50 18.19 5.34
CA ARG A 49 -12.39 17.38 4.48
C ARG A 49 -13.49 18.22 3.81
N THR A 50 -13.80 19.39 4.38
CA THR A 50 -14.68 20.39 3.78
C THR A 50 -13.86 21.51 3.11
N ALA A 51 -14.53 22.48 2.50
CA ALA A 51 -13.95 23.69 1.93
C ALA A 51 -12.75 23.47 0.97
N ARG A 52 -12.79 22.45 0.12
CA ARG A 52 -11.74 22.17 -0.87
C ARG A 52 -12.09 22.79 -2.23
N MET A 53 -11.07 23.08 -3.04
CA MET A 53 -11.21 23.58 -4.43
C MET A 53 -12.05 24.87 -4.54
N GLY A 54 -11.89 25.80 -3.60
CA GLY A 54 -12.59 27.09 -3.62
C GLY A 54 -14.08 27.03 -3.24
N LEU A 55 -14.59 25.86 -2.86
CA LEU A 55 -15.94 25.72 -2.32
C LEU A 55 -15.98 26.13 -0.85
N ASN A 56 -17.12 26.68 -0.43
CA ASN A 56 -17.38 26.95 0.99
C ASN A 56 -17.69 25.67 1.74
N GLY A 57 -17.35 25.65 3.02
CA GLY A 57 -17.53 24.51 3.89
C GLY A 57 -17.78 24.91 5.32
N THR A 58 -18.65 24.16 5.99
CA THR A 58 -18.97 24.40 7.40
C THR A 58 -18.37 23.29 8.26
N ALA A 59 -17.70 23.67 9.34
CA ALA A 59 -17.26 22.75 10.37
C ALA A 59 -17.96 23.08 11.69
N LEU A 60 -18.61 22.09 12.29
CA LEU A 60 -19.23 22.20 13.60
C LEU A 60 -18.47 21.30 14.57
N THR A 61 -18.13 21.82 15.74
CA THR A 61 -17.45 21.05 16.79
C THR A 61 -18.23 21.20 18.07
N PHE A 62 -18.64 20.08 18.65
CA PHE A 62 -19.08 20.07 20.04
C PHE A 62 -17.85 20.08 20.94
N PHE A 63 -17.94 20.85 22.02
CA PHE A 63 -16.88 20.96 23.00
C PHE A 63 -17.44 21.09 24.40
N THR A 64 -16.64 20.69 25.38
CA THR A 64 -16.96 20.77 26.79
C THR A 64 -16.02 21.75 27.51
N THR A 65 -16.29 22.04 28.79
CA THR A 65 -15.42 22.88 29.62
C THR A 65 -14.01 22.31 29.76
N GLY A 66 -13.84 20.98 29.71
CA GLY A 66 -12.54 20.32 29.77
C GLY A 66 -11.64 20.57 28.55
N ASP A 67 -12.24 20.98 27.42
CA ASP A 67 -11.52 21.11 26.15
C ASP A 67 -10.94 22.52 25.92
N HIS A 68 -10.96 23.39 26.94
CA HIS A 68 -10.62 24.81 26.81
C HIS A 68 -9.23 25.04 26.18
N LEU A 69 -8.26 24.18 26.50
CA LEU A 69 -6.88 24.33 26.03
C LEU A 69 -6.78 24.14 24.51
N VAL A 70 -7.44 23.09 23.98
CA VAL A 70 -7.47 22.84 22.54
C VAL A 70 -8.30 23.90 21.85
N MET A 71 -9.41 24.33 22.45
CA MET A 71 -10.24 25.39 21.87
C MET A 71 -9.47 26.71 21.75
N LYS A 72 -8.66 27.07 22.77
CA LYS A 72 -7.76 28.23 22.69
C LYS A 72 -6.80 28.13 21.52
N GLN A 73 -6.16 26.98 21.33
CA GLN A 73 -5.26 26.74 20.19
C GLN A 73 -5.98 26.85 18.84
N ILE A 74 -7.22 26.38 18.75
CA ILE A 74 -8.06 26.50 17.55
C ILE A 74 -8.40 27.97 17.27
N LEU A 75 -8.78 28.74 18.30
CA LEU A 75 -9.10 30.17 18.19
C LEU A 75 -7.90 31.03 17.78
N GLU A 76 -6.72 30.69 18.28
CA GLU A 76 -5.46 31.35 17.92
C GLU A 76 -5.01 31.05 16.48
N CYS A 77 -5.56 30.00 15.87
CA CYS A 77 -5.29 29.63 14.48
C CYS A 77 -5.99 30.59 13.50
N LYS A 78 -5.42 31.79 13.30
CA LYS A 78 -6.00 32.91 12.53
C LYS A 78 -5.97 32.78 10.99
N LYS A 79 -5.48 31.68 10.42
CA LYS A 79 -5.28 31.60 8.96
C LYS A 79 -6.55 31.15 8.23
N GLY A 80 -7.28 32.11 7.65
CA GLY A 80 -8.31 31.85 6.63
C GLY A 80 -9.63 31.27 7.12
N VAL A 81 -9.85 31.20 8.44
CA VAL A 81 -11.10 30.72 9.04
C VAL A 81 -11.88 31.92 9.58
N SER A 82 -13.16 32.02 9.21
CA SER A 82 -14.09 33.00 9.79
C SER A 82 -14.14 32.85 11.31
N LYS A 83 -14.28 33.97 12.04
CA LYS A 83 -14.41 33.95 13.51
C LYS A 83 -15.43 32.89 13.93
N PRO A 84 -15.08 31.91 14.78
CA PRO A 84 -16.00 30.86 15.14
C PRO A 84 -17.18 31.45 15.90
N LYS A 85 -18.39 31.07 15.48
CA LYS A 85 -19.63 31.47 16.14
C LYS A 85 -19.92 30.49 17.27
N TYR A 86 -19.97 30.99 18.50
CA TYR A 86 -20.45 30.21 19.62
C TYR A 86 -21.98 30.09 19.55
N ILE A 87 -22.48 28.87 19.61
CA ILE A 87 -23.91 28.57 19.63
C ILE A 87 -24.18 27.86 20.95
N PRO A 88 -24.85 28.51 21.92
CA PRO A 88 -25.23 27.84 23.16
C PRO A 88 -26.20 26.71 22.83
N VAL A 89 -25.99 25.56 23.45
CA VAL A 89 -26.85 24.40 23.26
C VAL A 89 -28.17 24.64 24.01
N ASN A 90 -29.29 24.52 23.31
CA ASN A 90 -30.59 24.57 23.94
C ASN A 90 -30.86 23.27 24.71
N MET A 91 -30.75 23.35 26.04
CA MET A 91 -30.92 22.19 26.92
C MET A 91 -32.35 21.63 26.94
N THR A 92 -33.39 22.43 26.67
CA THR A 92 -34.76 21.91 26.61
C THR A 92 -34.94 21.01 25.39
N ALA A 93 -34.48 21.47 24.23
CA ALA A 93 -34.47 20.68 23.00
C ALA A 93 -33.64 19.39 23.18
N VAL A 94 -32.46 19.47 23.80
CA VAL A 94 -31.64 18.27 24.07
C VAL A 94 -32.40 17.25 24.93
N LYS A 95 -33.10 17.70 25.97
CA LYS A 95 -33.92 16.82 26.83
C LYS A 95 -35.07 16.17 26.07
N GLU A 96 -35.72 16.90 25.16
CA GLU A 96 -36.79 16.36 24.32
C GLU A 96 -36.26 15.27 23.38
N TRP A 97 -35.17 15.56 22.66
CA TRP A 97 -34.51 14.59 21.79
C TRP A 97 -33.99 13.38 22.56
N HIS A 98 -33.44 13.59 23.75
CA HIS A 98 -32.99 12.50 24.61
C HIS A 98 -34.14 11.55 24.94
N ARG A 99 -35.30 12.06 25.38
CA ARG A 99 -36.48 11.23 25.64
C ARG A 99 -36.93 10.46 24.40
N ALA A 100 -36.94 11.10 23.24
CA ALA A 100 -37.31 10.45 21.97
C ALA A 100 -36.34 9.31 21.61
N ILE A 101 -35.03 9.52 21.77
CA ILE A 101 -34.00 8.50 21.52
C ILE A 101 -34.13 7.35 22.51
N THR A 102 -34.27 7.62 23.81
CA THR A 102 -34.45 6.59 24.85
C THR A 102 -35.69 5.74 24.58
N ARG A 103 -36.76 6.35 24.06
CA ARG A 103 -37.98 5.63 23.69
C ARG A 103 -37.74 4.59 22.60
N TRP A 104 -36.87 4.86 21.62
CA TRP A 104 -36.56 3.95 20.52
C TRP A 104 -35.45 2.94 20.85
N GLU A 105 -34.75 3.12 21.97
CA GLU A 105 -33.64 2.27 22.37
C GLU A 105 -33.99 0.76 22.44
N PRO A 106 -35.15 0.33 22.97
CA PRO A 106 -35.51 -1.09 23.00
C PRO A 106 -35.68 -1.70 21.60
N GLU A 107 -36.29 -0.95 20.68
CA GLU A 107 -36.51 -1.38 19.30
C GLU A 107 -35.20 -1.47 18.53
N LEU A 108 -34.31 -0.49 18.70
CA LEU A 108 -32.96 -0.53 18.13
C LEU A 108 -32.16 -1.73 18.66
N LYS A 109 -32.25 -2.03 19.96
CA LYS A 109 -31.57 -3.18 20.56
C LYS A 109 -32.10 -4.50 20.01
N SER A 110 -33.40 -4.65 19.82
CA SER A 110 -33.99 -5.87 19.26
C SER A 110 -33.58 -6.08 17.81
N LEU A 111 -33.58 -5.02 17.01
CA LEU A 111 -33.10 -5.04 15.62
C LEU A 111 -31.61 -5.40 15.52
N LEU A 112 -30.77 -4.80 16.36
CA LEU A 112 -29.34 -5.08 16.38
C LEU A 112 -29.07 -6.54 16.79
N THR A 113 -29.78 -7.05 17.79
CA THR A 113 -29.68 -8.45 18.24
C THR A 113 -30.10 -9.42 17.14
N ARG A 114 -31.15 -9.08 16.39
CA ARG A 114 -31.56 -9.87 15.23
C ARG A 114 -30.47 -9.89 14.15
N GLU A 115 -29.89 -8.74 13.83
CA GLU A 115 -28.84 -8.64 12.82
C GLU A 115 -27.57 -9.43 13.23
N THR A 116 -27.18 -9.41 14.50
CA THR A 116 -26.04 -10.20 14.98
C THR A 116 -26.32 -11.69 14.92
N LEU A 117 -27.53 -12.12 15.28
CA LEU A 117 -27.95 -13.51 15.18
C LEU A 117 -27.94 -13.99 13.72
N ASP A 118 -28.43 -13.17 12.79
CA ASP A 118 -28.43 -13.51 11.37
C ASP A 118 -26.99 -13.64 10.83
N ARG A 119 -26.08 -12.72 11.20
CA ARG A 119 -24.65 -12.85 10.85
C ARG A 119 -24.01 -14.11 11.44
N GLN A 120 -24.38 -14.51 12.65
CA GLN A 120 -23.90 -15.74 13.27
C GLN A 120 -24.43 -16.97 12.53
N LYS A 121 -25.71 -17.00 12.18
CA LYS A 121 -26.32 -18.07 11.39
C LYS A 121 -25.63 -18.22 10.03
N ASP A 122 -25.43 -17.12 9.32
CA ASP A 122 -24.71 -17.11 8.04
C ASP A 122 -23.29 -17.67 8.18
N HIS A 123 -22.60 -17.33 9.26
CA HIS A 123 -21.27 -17.87 9.53
C HIS A 123 -21.29 -19.38 9.78
N GLN A 124 -22.21 -19.86 10.63
CA GLN A 124 -22.37 -21.28 10.92
C GLN A 124 -22.77 -22.06 9.67
N GLN A 125 -23.68 -21.52 8.86
CA GLN A 125 -24.11 -22.13 7.61
C GLN A 125 -22.93 -22.27 6.64
N LYS A 126 -22.08 -21.24 6.48
CA LYS A 126 -20.85 -21.34 5.67
C LYS A 126 -19.88 -22.41 6.17
N LEU A 127 -19.77 -22.61 7.48
CA LEU A 127 -18.93 -23.68 8.05
C LEU A 127 -19.53 -25.06 7.77
N ASN A 128 -20.84 -25.19 7.91
CA ASN A 128 -21.54 -26.43 7.61
C ASN A 128 -21.43 -26.77 6.12
N ASP A 129 -21.64 -25.81 5.23
CA ASP A 129 -21.47 -25.97 3.78
C ASP A 129 -20.04 -26.38 3.43
N ARG A 130 -19.03 -25.84 4.12
CA ARG A 130 -17.63 -26.27 3.96
C ARG A 130 -17.44 -27.72 4.40
N ALA A 131 -18.00 -28.13 5.53
CA ALA A 131 -17.91 -29.50 6.02
C ALA A 131 -18.61 -30.48 5.06
N VAL A 132 -19.81 -30.15 4.59
CA VAL A 132 -20.56 -30.92 3.59
C VAL A 132 -19.75 -31.04 2.30
N ASN A 133 -19.19 -29.94 1.80
CA ASN A 133 -18.36 -29.94 0.60
C ASN A 133 -17.06 -30.75 0.78
N MET A 134 -16.44 -30.71 1.97
CA MET A 134 -15.26 -31.52 2.28
C MET A 134 -15.55 -33.02 2.24
N VAL A 135 -16.72 -33.45 2.70
CA VAL A 135 -17.16 -34.86 2.63
C VAL A 135 -17.51 -35.23 1.19
N LYS A 136 -18.33 -34.41 0.53
CA LYS A 136 -18.81 -34.67 -0.84
C LYS A 136 -17.69 -34.78 -1.86
N TYR A 137 -16.70 -33.89 -1.77
CA TYR A 137 -15.56 -33.84 -2.70
C TYR A 137 -14.28 -34.43 -2.11
N HIS A 138 -14.39 -35.26 -1.07
CA HIS A 138 -13.24 -35.81 -0.35
C HIS A 138 -12.23 -36.50 -1.29
N SER A 139 -12.71 -37.43 -2.10
CA SER A 139 -11.90 -38.19 -3.06
C SER A 139 -11.24 -37.29 -4.11
N ASP A 140 -11.98 -36.34 -4.67
CA ASP A 140 -11.47 -35.38 -5.65
C ASP A 140 -10.43 -34.44 -5.06
N ILE A 141 -10.51 -34.11 -3.78
CA ILE A 141 -9.53 -33.27 -3.08
C ILE A 141 -8.24 -34.06 -2.84
N GLN A 142 -8.35 -35.31 -2.39
CA GLN A 142 -7.19 -36.19 -2.14
C GLN A 142 -6.45 -36.55 -3.44
N GLY A 143 -7.18 -36.68 -4.56
CA GLY A 143 -6.60 -36.94 -5.88
C GLY A 143 -5.88 -35.74 -6.52
N ARG A 144 -6.05 -34.52 -5.99
CA ARG A 144 -5.38 -33.33 -6.53
C ARG A 144 -3.88 -33.37 -6.21
N ARG A 145 -3.05 -33.32 -7.26
CA ARG A 145 -1.61 -33.06 -7.10
C ARG A 145 -1.41 -31.73 -6.37
N LYS A 146 -0.49 -31.69 -5.40
CA LYS A 146 -0.20 -30.46 -4.63
C LYS A 146 0.15 -29.32 -5.59
N ARG A 147 -0.60 -28.22 -5.50
CA ARG A 147 -0.37 -27.00 -6.27
C ARG A 147 0.97 -26.39 -5.83
N THR A 148 1.97 -26.40 -6.70
CA THR A 148 3.28 -25.81 -6.42
C THR A 148 3.24 -24.32 -6.74
N TRP A 149 3.22 -23.48 -5.70
CA TRP A 149 3.31 -22.01 -5.84
C TRP A 149 4.66 -21.55 -6.41
N PHE A 150 5.68 -22.40 -6.29
CA PHE A 150 6.97 -22.18 -6.88
C PHE A 150 7.12 -23.12 -8.06
N GLN A 151 7.39 -22.56 -9.24
CA GLN A 151 8.02 -23.32 -10.32
C GLN A 151 9.17 -24.12 -9.72
N THR A 152 9.24 -25.41 -10.05
CA THR A 152 10.44 -26.19 -9.76
C THR A 152 11.66 -25.52 -10.39
N ALA A 153 12.86 -25.76 -9.82
CA ALA A 153 14.09 -25.19 -10.37
C ALA A 153 14.28 -25.51 -11.88
N GLN A 154 13.74 -26.65 -12.33
CA GLN A 154 13.67 -27.01 -13.75
C GLN A 154 12.70 -26.13 -14.56
N GLU A 155 11.50 -25.86 -14.04
CA GLU A 155 10.52 -24.98 -14.70
C GLU A 155 11.02 -23.54 -14.77
N LYS A 156 11.65 -23.02 -13.71
CA LYS A 156 12.29 -21.69 -13.70
C LYS A 156 13.47 -21.58 -14.67
N ARG A 157 14.24 -22.68 -14.85
CA ARG A 157 15.31 -22.76 -15.86
C ARG A 157 14.77 -22.75 -17.28
N ARG A 158 13.69 -23.50 -17.54
CA ARG A 158 13.01 -23.56 -18.84
C ARG A 158 12.45 -22.20 -19.25
N ASP A 159 11.76 -21.51 -18.35
CA ASP A 159 11.19 -20.20 -18.67
C ASP A 159 12.27 -19.13 -18.86
N LYS A 160 13.36 -19.20 -18.08
CA LYS A 160 14.52 -18.33 -18.30
C LYS A 160 15.22 -18.57 -19.64
N GLN A 161 15.28 -19.82 -20.11
CA GLN A 161 15.79 -20.14 -21.45
C GLN A 161 14.83 -19.64 -22.53
N ARG A 162 13.52 -19.81 -22.34
CA ARG A 162 12.49 -19.37 -23.29
C ARG A 162 12.49 -17.83 -23.45
N SER A 163 12.50 -17.07 -22.35
CA SER A 163 12.62 -15.60 -22.39
C SER A 163 13.96 -15.12 -22.96
N ALA A 164 15.07 -15.83 -22.71
CA ALA A 164 16.37 -15.46 -23.29
C ALA A 164 16.44 -15.66 -24.82
N GLN A 165 15.60 -16.55 -25.36
CA GLN A 165 15.48 -16.86 -26.78
C GLN A 165 14.53 -15.87 -27.48
N GLU A 166 13.48 -15.44 -26.78
CA GLU A 166 12.52 -14.42 -27.25
C GLU A 166 13.12 -12.99 -27.24
N ASP A 167 13.94 -12.63 -26.26
CA ASP A 167 14.50 -11.27 -26.14
C ASP A 167 15.78 -11.00 -26.96
N GLY A 168 16.28 -11.95 -27.77
CA GLY A 168 17.47 -11.74 -28.62
C GLY A 168 18.80 -11.43 -27.89
N VAL A 169 18.83 -11.48 -26.55
CA VAL A 169 19.98 -11.09 -25.70
C VAL A 169 21.15 -12.06 -25.79
N LEU A 170 20.92 -13.31 -26.20
CA LEU A 170 21.97 -14.33 -26.36
C LEU A 170 23.00 -13.94 -27.42
N SER A 171 22.55 -13.36 -28.54
CA SER A 171 23.43 -12.89 -29.62
C SER A 171 24.41 -11.81 -29.16
N ALA A 172 23.98 -10.91 -28.25
CA ALA A 172 24.83 -9.83 -27.75
C ALA A 172 25.93 -10.31 -26.79
N LYS A 173 25.66 -11.35 -25.99
CA LYS A 173 26.65 -11.92 -25.05
C LYS A 173 27.69 -12.79 -25.77
N GLU A 174 27.28 -13.53 -26.78
CA GLU A 174 28.19 -14.33 -27.62
C GLU A 174 29.15 -13.43 -28.40
N ASN A 175 28.64 -12.33 -28.98
CA ASN A 175 29.46 -11.33 -29.67
C ASN A 175 30.47 -10.63 -28.76
N LYS A 176 30.12 -10.31 -27.51
CA LYS A 176 31.06 -9.75 -26.52
C LYS A 176 32.16 -10.75 -26.15
N ARG A 177 31.82 -12.03 -26.00
CA ARG A 177 32.78 -13.08 -25.61
C ARG A 177 33.76 -13.39 -26.74
N ALA A 178 33.28 -13.39 -27.99
CA ALA A 178 34.13 -13.52 -29.18
C ALA A 178 35.14 -12.36 -29.29
N LYS A 179 34.70 -11.11 -29.14
CA LYS A 179 35.60 -9.93 -29.13
C LYS A 179 36.67 -9.97 -28.05
N LEU A 180 36.32 -10.47 -26.85
CA LEU A 180 37.29 -10.57 -25.75
C LEU A 180 38.34 -11.68 -25.98
N GLN A 181 37.96 -12.79 -26.62
CA GLN A 181 38.90 -13.86 -26.98
C GLN A 181 39.88 -13.43 -28.06
N GLU A 182 39.45 -12.66 -29.08
CA GLU A 182 40.36 -12.08 -30.07
C GLU A 182 41.37 -11.12 -29.43
N PHE A 183 40.91 -10.24 -28.55
CA PHE A 183 41.78 -9.27 -27.88
C PHE A 183 42.87 -9.96 -27.04
N ASN A 184 42.52 -11.03 -26.34
CA ASN A 184 43.48 -11.80 -25.54
C ASN A 184 44.49 -12.56 -26.43
N LYS A 185 44.05 -13.15 -27.55
CA LYS A 185 44.97 -13.78 -28.53
C LYS A 185 45.97 -12.77 -29.10
N ALA A 186 45.53 -11.55 -29.41
CA ALA A 186 46.40 -10.48 -29.90
C ALA A 186 47.42 -10.02 -28.84
N ALA A 187 47.01 -9.96 -27.57
CA ALA A 187 47.89 -9.62 -26.45
C ALA A 187 48.98 -10.68 -26.22
N ASP A 188 48.63 -11.96 -26.30
CA ASP A 188 49.58 -13.07 -26.14
C ASP A 188 50.57 -13.17 -27.31
N ALA A 189 50.12 -12.89 -28.55
CA ALA A 189 51.02 -12.80 -29.71
C ALA A 189 52.08 -11.71 -29.53
N LYS A 190 51.70 -10.53 -29.03
CA LYS A 190 52.65 -9.43 -28.73
C LYS A 190 53.66 -9.81 -27.64
N LYS A 191 53.23 -10.52 -26.58
CA LYS A 191 54.15 -11.01 -25.53
C LYS A 191 55.16 -12.01 -26.10
N ARG A 192 54.71 -12.97 -26.91
CA ARG A 192 55.59 -13.97 -27.54
C ARG A 192 56.62 -13.35 -28.47
N ALA A 193 56.23 -12.37 -29.29
CA ALA A 193 57.15 -11.63 -30.16
C ALA A 193 58.24 -10.87 -29.35
N LYS A 194 57.86 -10.27 -28.21
CA LYS A 194 58.81 -9.58 -27.33
C LYS A 194 59.84 -10.54 -26.74
N VAL A 195 59.42 -11.71 -26.25
CA VAL A 195 60.33 -12.74 -25.71
C VAL A 195 61.27 -13.27 -26.79
N LEU A 196 60.76 -13.51 -28.00
CA LEU A 196 61.57 -13.96 -29.13
C LEU A 196 62.67 -12.93 -29.49
N SER A 197 62.33 -11.63 -29.47
CA SER A 197 63.28 -10.56 -29.78
C SER A 197 64.43 -10.46 -28.76
N ILE A 198 64.13 -10.71 -27.47
CA ILE A 198 65.12 -10.75 -26.39
C ILE A 198 66.03 -11.97 -26.56
N ARG A 199 65.47 -13.13 -26.87
CA ARG A 199 66.22 -14.36 -27.10
C ARG A 199 67.17 -14.23 -28.31
N MET A 200 66.70 -13.62 -29.40
CA MET A 200 67.53 -13.36 -30.58
C MET A 200 68.66 -12.36 -30.31
N ARG A 201 68.42 -11.32 -29.48
CA ARG A 201 69.49 -10.41 -29.01
C ARG A 201 70.55 -11.16 -28.19
N SER A 202 70.13 -12.08 -27.32
CA SER A 202 71.02 -12.90 -26.50
C SER A 202 71.87 -13.88 -27.32
N GLN A 203 71.30 -14.50 -28.37
CA GLN A 203 72.06 -15.35 -29.29
C GLN A 203 73.10 -14.55 -30.09
N ARG A 204 72.72 -13.38 -30.62
CA ARG A 204 73.65 -12.48 -31.34
C ARG A 204 74.82 -11.98 -30.47
N THR A 205 74.59 -11.71 -29.18
CA THR A 205 75.68 -11.32 -28.27
C THR A 205 76.60 -12.49 -27.90
N ARG A 206 76.05 -13.71 -27.83
CA ARG A 206 76.84 -14.94 -27.63
C ARG A 206 77.73 -15.25 -28.84
N GLU A 207 77.18 -15.16 -30.05
CA GLU A 207 77.94 -15.35 -31.30
C GLU A 207 79.06 -14.32 -31.47
N ARG A 208 78.82 -13.06 -31.10
CA ARG A 208 79.86 -12.00 -31.08
C ARG A 208 80.97 -12.26 -30.06
N ARG A 209 80.70 -12.96 -28.95
CA ARG A 209 81.72 -13.35 -27.95
C ARG A 209 82.57 -14.52 -28.41
N VAL A 210 82.01 -15.46 -29.18
CA VAL A 210 82.75 -16.60 -29.73
C VAL A 210 83.70 -16.18 -30.85
N ARG A 211 83.34 -15.18 -31.66
CA ARG A 211 84.22 -14.63 -32.74
C ARG A 211 85.37 -13.73 -32.26
N ARG A 212 85.52 -13.48 -30.95
CA ARG A 212 86.57 -12.61 -30.36
C ARG A 212 87.65 -13.37 -29.57
N LYS A 213 87.66 -14.70 -29.66
CA LYS A 213 88.77 -15.58 -29.26
C LYS A 213 89.37 -16.19 -30.51
#